data_AF-A0A9I9CBZ3-F1
#
_entry.id   AF-A0A9I9CBZ3-F1
#
_cell.length_a   1.000
_cell.length_b   1.000
_cell.length_c   1.000
_cell.angle_alpha   90.00
_cell.angle_beta   90.00
_cell.angle_gamma   90.00
#
_symmetry.space_group_name_H-M   'P 1'
#
loop_
_entity.id
_entity.type
_entity.pdbx_description
1 polymer ?
#
loop_
_entity_poly.entity_id
_entity_poly.type
_entity_poly.pdbx_seq_one_letter_code
_entity_poly.pdbx_strand_id
1 'polypeptide(L)'
;MQLIFVYVEIDNEEVGKPVSEYFGINGNGPEVLGYTGNEDSKKFVLDKEVTLENIKAFAENFLEDKLKPFYKSDPIPETNDGDVKIVVGDNFDEIVLDESKDVLLE
;
A
#
# COMPACT_ATOMS: atom_id res chain seq x y z
N MET A 1 18.98 -12.78 3.19
CA MET A 1 17.72 -12.28 3.77
C MET A 1 16.69 -13.40 3.64
N GLN A 2 15.96 -13.74 4.71
CA GLN A 2 15.04 -14.87 4.74
C GLN A 2 13.60 -14.34 4.75
N LEU A 3 12.75 -14.89 3.88
CA LEU A 3 11.32 -14.55 3.86
C LEU A 3 10.55 -15.47 4.80
N ILE A 4 9.56 -14.89 5.48
CA ILE A 4 8.55 -15.63 6.24
C ILE A 4 7.24 -15.46 5.48
N PHE A 5 6.63 -16.56 5.09
CA PHE A 5 5.33 -16.57 4.46
C PHE A 5 4.26 -16.81 5.53
N VAL A 6 3.30 -15.89 5.61
CA VAL A 6 2.16 -15.96 6.52
C VAL A 6 0.89 -15.99 5.66
N TYR A 7 -0.03 -16.88 6.00
CA TYR A 7 -1.35 -16.96 5.38
C TYR A 7 -2.40 -16.52 6.39
N VAL A 8 -3.36 -15.70 5.96
CA VAL A 8 -4.42 -15.13 6.79
C VAL A 8 -5.75 -15.30 6.07
N GLU A 9 -6.72 -15.90 6.75
CA GLU A 9 -8.10 -15.99 6.29
C GLU A 9 -8.86 -14.72 6.69
N ILE A 10 -9.16 -13.85 5.72
CA ILE A 10 -9.75 -12.52 5.98
C ILE A 10 -11.19 -12.60 6.53
N ASP A 11 -11.90 -13.69 6.25
CA ASP A 11 -13.27 -13.91 6.73
C ASP A 11 -13.33 -14.22 8.23
N ASN A 12 -12.19 -14.52 8.86
CA ASN A 12 -12.12 -14.68 10.31
C ASN A 12 -12.29 -13.32 11.01
N GLU A 13 -13.38 -13.13 11.75
CA GLU A 13 -13.68 -11.84 12.37
C GLU A 13 -12.73 -11.45 13.51
N GLU A 14 -12.10 -12.42 14.19
CA GLU A 14 -11.23 -12.18 15.34
C GLU A 14 -9.79 -11.85 14.95
N VAL A 15 -9.29 -12.45 13.86
CA VAL A 15 -7.89 -12.34 13.41
C VAL A 15 -7.79 -11.75 12.01
N GLY A 16 -8.62 -12.23 11.08
CA GLY A 16 -8.60 -11.82 9.68
C GLY A 16 -8.93 -10.34 9.51
N LYS A 17 -10.05 -9.88 10.07
CA LYS A 17 -10.50 -8.48 9.98
C LYS A 17 -9.49 -7.47 10.55
N PRO A 18 -8.96 -7.64 11.78
CA PRO A 18 -7.96 -6.70 12.30
C PRO A 18 -6.68 -6.64 11.44
N VAL A 19 -6.26 -7.78 10.89
CA VAL A 19 -5.09 -7.85 10.00
C VAL A 19 -5.39 -7.16 8.66
N SER A 20 -6.54 -7.44 8.04
CA SER A 20 -6.91 -6.81 6.77
C SER A 20 -7.03 -5.30 6.91
N GLU A 21 -7.64 -4.80 8.00
CA GLU A 21 -7.72 -3.37 8.31
C GLU A 21 -6.35 -2.73 8.49
N TYR A 22 -5.45 -3.38 9.24
CA TYR A 22 -4.08 -2.90 9.45
C TYR A 22 -3.30 -2.80 8.13
N PHE A 23 -3.45 -3.79 7.25
CA PHE A 23 -2.78 -3.81 5.95
C PHE A 23 -3.52 -3.05 4.84
N GLY A 24 -4.75 -2.60 5.08
CA GLY A 24 -5.57 -1.86 4.11
C GLY A 24 -6.20 -2.73 3.03
N ILE A 25 -6.39 -4.03 3.30
CA ILE A 25 -7.02 -4.99 2.40
C ILE A 25 -8.54 -4.90 2.57
N ASN A 26 -9.23 -4.52 1.50
CA ASN A 26 -10.71 -4.39 1.48
C ASN A 26 -11.37 -5.27 0.41
N GLY A 27 -10.58 -6.01 -0.37
CA GLY A 27 -11.07 -6.91 -1.42
C GLY A 27 -11.59 -8.24 -0.87
N ASN A 28 -12.42 -8.92 -1.66
CA ASN A 28 -12.90 -10.28 -1.36
C ASN A 28 -12.06 -11.38 -2.02
N GLY A 29 -10.94 -11.00 -2.66
CA GLY A 29 -10.07 -11.91 -3.40
C GLY A 29 -8.75 -12.18 -2.67
N PRO A 30 -7.98 -13.20 -3.10
CA PRO A 30 -6.64 -13.41 -2.57
C PRO A 30 -5.73 -12.22 -2.92
N GLU A 31 -5.08 -11.65 -1.91
CA GLU A 31 -4.09 -10.59 -2.07
C GLU A 31 -2.74 -11.05 -1.49
N VAL A 32 -1.64 -10.56 -2.08
CA VAL A 32 -0.27 -10.86 -1.63
C VAL A 32 0.42 -9.54 -1.29
N LEU A 33 0.91 -9.43 -0.05
CA LEU A 33 1.70 -8.30 0.41
C LEU A 33 3.10 -8.72 0.89
N GLY A 34 4.08 -7.86 0.61
CA GLY A 34 5.37 -7.83 1.29
C GLY A 34 5.38 -6.80 2.41
N TYR A 35 6.01 -7.13 3.53
CA TYR A 35 6.09 -6.24 4.70
C TYR A 35 7.50 -6.28 5.32
N THR A 36 8.07 -5.10 5.57
CA THR A 36 9.29 -4.97 6.37
C THR A 36 8.90 -4.66 7.82
N GLY A 37 9.29 -5.51 8.77
CA GLY A 37 8.94 -5.37 10.19
C GLY A 37 9.98 -4.60 11.03
N ASN A 38 10.80 -3.76 10.40
CA ASN A 38 11.82 -2.92 11.04
C ASN A 38 11.28 -1.52 11.36
N GLU A 39 12.13 -0.63 11.89
CA GLU A 39 11.77 0.75 12.26
C GLU A 39 11.11 1.53 11.10
N ASP A 40 11.54 1.26 9.86
CA ASP A 40 10.92 1.77 8.63
C ASP A 40 9.97 0.74 8.01
N SER A 41 8.88 0.46 8.71
CA SER A 41 7.89 -0.49 8.20
C SER A 41 7.28 -0.04 6.87
N LYS A 42 7.50 -0.84 5.82
CA LYS A 42 7.02 -0.59 4.46
C LYS A 42 6.14 -1.75 4.02
N LYS A 43 5.09 -1.43 3.29
CA LYS A 43 4.16 -2.38 2.67
C LYS A 43 4.40 -2.39 1.18
N PHE A 44 4.19 -3.53 0.53
CA PHE A 44 4.35 -3.68 -0.91
C PHE A 44 3.25 -4.61 -1.39
N VAL A 45 2.53 -4.25 -2.45
CA VAL A 45 1.37 -5.00 -2.92
C VAL A 45 1.74 -5.66 -4.25
N LEU A 46 1.36 -6.93 -4.43
CA LEU A 46 1.39 -7.56 -5.74
C LEU A 46 0.26 -6.98 -6.59
N ASP A 47 0.61 -6.24 -7.64
CA ASP A 47 -0.31 -5.57 -8.57
C ASP A 47 -0.73 -6.44 -9.77
N LYS A 48 -0.39 -7.74 -9.73
CA LYS A 48 -0.66 -8.72 -10.79
C LYS A 48 -1.51 -9.86 -10.26
N GLU A 49 -2.01 -10.69 -11.17
CA GLU A 49 -2.71 -11.92 -10.82
C GLU A 49 -1.86 -12.82 -9.89
N VAL A 50 -2.52 -13.41 -8.91
CA VAL A 50 -1.90 -14.32 -7.94
C VAL A 50 -1.58 -15.66 -8.61
N THR A 51 -0.39 -15.72 -9.21
CA THR A 51 0.17 -16.93 -9.83
C THR A 51 1.53 -17.24 -9.21
N LEU A 52 1.97 -18.51 -9.30
CA LEU A 52 3.27 -18.92 -8.78
C LEU A 52 4.43 -18.11 -9.37
N GLU A 53 4.34 -17.78 -10.67
CA GLU A 53 5.36 -16.99 -11.37
C GLU A 53 5.40 -15.56 -10.84
N ASN A 54 4.24 -14.90 -10.72
CA ASN A 54 4.16 -13.53 -10.22
C ASN A 54 4.59 -13.42 -8.76
N ILE A 55 4.22 -14.37 -7.90
CA ILE A 55 4.64 -14.40 -6.49
C ILE A 55 6.16 -14.58 -6.38
N LYS A 56 6.77 -15.45 -7.20
CA LYS A 56 8.23 -15.63 -7.21
C LYS A 56 8.94 -14.34 -7.63
N ALA A 57 8.52 -13.75 -8.74
CA ALA A 57 9.11 -12.50 -9.23
C ALA A 57 8.94 -11.36 -8.21
N PHE A 58 7.78 -11.30 -7.53
CA PHE A 58 7.54 -10.34 -6.46
C PHE A 58 8.47 -10.56 -5.27
N ALA A 59 8.59 -11.80 -4.79
CA ALA A 59 9.47 -12.15 -3.67
C ALA A 59 10.95 -11.85 -3.96
N GLU A 60 11.41 -12.14 -5.19
CA GLU A 60 12.77 -11.81 -5.65
C GLU A 60 13.00 -10.29 -5.66
N ASN A 61 12.09 -9.53 -6.28
CA ASN A 61 12.20 -8.06 -6.31
C ASN A 61 12.09 -7.43 -4.92
N PHE A 62 11.30 -8.01 -4.02
CA PHE A 62 11.19 -7.58 -2.62
C PHE A 62 12.53 -7.79 -1.88
N LEU A 63 13.17 -8.95 -2.07
CA LEU A 63 14.48 -9.24 -1.48
C LEU A 63 15.61 -8.35 -2.02
N GLU A 64 15.48 -7.91 -3.27
CA GLU A 64 16.43 -7.04 -3.96
C GLU A 64 16.15 -5.54 -3.76
N ASP A 65 15.15 -5.18 -2.94
CA ASP A 65 14.72 -3.79 -2.67
C ASP A 65 14.35 -3.00 -3.96
N LYS A 66 13.75 -3.70 -4.93
CA LYS A 66 13.34 -3.13 -6.23
C LYS A 66 11.88 -2.73 -6.29
N LEU A 67 11.07 -3.15 -5.31
CA LEU A 67 9.65 -2.83 -5.28
C LEU A 67 9.42 -1.41 -4.78
N LYS A 68 8.34 -0.79 -5.26
CA LYS A 68 7.88 0.50 -4.73
C LYS A 68 7.00 0.27 -3.49
N PRO A 69 7.25 0.96 -2.38
CA PRO A 69 6.39 0.89 -1.21
C PRO A 69 4.97 1.34 -1.57
N PHE A 70 3.99 0.62 -1.05
CA PHE A 70 2.59 0.98 -1.07
C PHE A 70 2.27 1.82 0.18
N TYR A 71 1.68 2.98 -0.06
CA TYR A 71 1.11 3.83 0.97
C TYR A 71 -0.41 3.81 0.83
N LYS A 72 -1.12 3.62 1.94
CA LYS A 72 -2.58 3.65 1.91
C LYS A 72 -3.03 5.07 1.52
N SER A 73 -3.77 5.17 0.44
CA SER A 73 -4.38 6.41 -0.03
C SER A 73 -5.89 6.21 -0.12
N ASP A 74 -6.65 7.26 0.20
CA ASP A 74 -8.02 7.35 -0.27
C ASP A 74 -8.03 7.57 -1.79
N PRO A 75 -9.14 7.27 -2.49
CA PRO A 75 -9.27 7.56 -3.92
C PRO A 75 -9.04 9.05 -4.18
N ILE A 76 -8.38 9.37 -5.29
CA ILE A 76 -8.26 10.76 -5.75
C ILE A 76 -9.69 11.32 -5.95
N PRO A 77 -10.03 12.46 -5.33
CA PRO A 77 -11.36 13.04 -5.43
C PRO A 77 -11.66 13.44 -6.88
N GLU A 78 -12.87 13.15 -7.37
CA GLU A 78 -13.29 13.48 -8.74
C GLU A 78 -13.25 14.99 -9.03
N THR A 79 -13.41 15.82 -8.00
CA THR A 79 -13.30 17.28 -8.08
C THR A 79 -12.47 17.80 -6.91
N ASN A 80 -11.57 18.75 -7.19
CA ASN A 80 -10.68 19.32 -6.19
C ASN A 80 -10.42 20.82 -6.44
N ASP A 81 -11.42 21.54 -6.95
CA ASP A 81 -11.27 22.93 -7.39
C ASP A 81 -11.64 23.98 -6.33
N GLY A 82 -12.01 23.55 -5.12
CA GLY A 82 -12.35 24.45 -4.02
C GLY A 82 -11.17 25.25 -3.48
N ASP A 83 -11.49 26.21 -2.60
CA ASP A 83 -10.51 27.07 -1.90
C ASP A 83 -9.58 26.24 -0.98
N VAL A 84 -10.09 25.13 -0.45
CA VAL A 84 -9.31 24.11 0.27
C VAL A 84 -9.21 22.87 -0.62
N LYS A 85 -7.98 22.37 -0.79
CA LYS A 85 -7.69 21.17 -1.60
C LYS A 85 -7.68 19.94 -0.72
N ILE A 86 -8.34 18.88 -1.18
CA ILE A 86 -8.27 17.56 -0.56
C ILE A 86 -6.99 16.87 -1.05
N VAL A 87 -6.14 16.49 -0.10
CA VAL A 87 -4.90 15.75 -0.34
C VAL A 87 -5.10 14.31 0.14
N VAL A 88 -4.78 13.36 -0.73
CA VAL A 88 -4.72 11.92 -0.45
C VAL A 88 -3.28 11.44 -0.73
N GLY A 89 -2.92 10.24 -0.27
CA GLY A 89 -1.56 9.71 -0.46
C GLY A 89 -1.09 9.72 -1.92
N ASP A 90 -1.98 9.39 -2.86
CA ASP A 90 -1.68 9.28 -4.29
C ASP A 90 -1.44 10.62 -5.00
N ASN A 91 -1.92 11.74 -4.44
CA ASN A 91 -1.71 13.08 -5.01
C ASN A 91 -0.85 13.99 -4.12
N PHE A 92 -0.32 13.47 -3.01
CA PHE A 92 0.48 14.24 -2.06
C PHE A 92 1.71 14.86 -2.72
N ASP A 93 2.49 14.07 -3.47
CA ASP A 93 3.70 14.56 -4.13
C ASP A 93 3.40 15.67 -5.14
N GLU A 94 2.29 15.58 -5.88
CA GLU A 94 1.88 16.58 -6.87
C GLU A 94 1.38 17.88 -6.24
N ILE A 95 0.66 17.79 -5.11
CA ILE A 95 0.05 18.95 -4.48
C ILE A 95 0.98 19.62 -3.48
N VAL A 96 1.67 18.83 -2.64
CA VAL A 96 2.40 19.31 -1.46
C VAL A 96 3.89 19.48 -1.73
N LEU A 97 4.50 18.57 -2.49
CA LEU A 97 5.95 18.61 -2.77
C LEU A 97 6.30 19.41 -4.03
N ASP A 98 5.32 20.05 -4.67
CA ASP A 98 5.53 20.96 -5.78
C ASP A 98 6.22 22.24 -5.31
N GLU A 99 7.53 22.34 -5.59
CA GLU A 99 8.38 23.49 -5.22
C GLU A 99 7.91 24.83 -5.82
N SER A 100 6.97 24.84 -6.78
CA SER A 100 6.41 26.07 -7.35
C SER A 100 5.28 26.68 -6.51
N LYS A 101 4.84 26.01 -5.44
CA LYS A 101 3.72 26.45 -4.59
C LYS A 101 4.10 26.46 -3.11
N ASP A 102 3.61 27.46 -2.39
CA ASP A 102 3.61 27.44 -0.93
C ASP A 102 2.34 26.71 -0.44
N VAL A 103 2.51 25.59 0.27
CA VAL A 103 1.41 24.73 0.71
C VAL A 103 1.36 24.65 2.24
N LEU A 104 0.17 24.86 2.80
CA LEU A 104 -0.13 24.61 4.22
C LEU A 104 -1.13 23.45 4.30
N LEU A 105 -0.78 22.41 5.07
CA LEU A 105 -1.65 21.27 5.40
C LEU A 105 -2.17 21.44 6.83
N GLU A 106 -3.46 21.21 7.05
CA GLU A 106 -4.13 21.25 8.35
C GLU A 106 -5.09 20.07 8.57
#